data_AF-A0A4Q7DWX7-F1
#
_entry.id   AF-A0A4Q7DWX7-F1
#
_cell.length_a   1.000
_cell.length_b   1.000
_cell.length_c   1.000
_cell.angle_alpha   90.00
_cell.angle_beta   90.00
_cell.angle_gamma   90.00
#
_symmetry.space_group_name_H-M   'P 1'
#
loop_
_entity.id
_entity.type
_entity.pdbx_description
1 polymer ?
#
loop_
_entity_poly.entity_id
_entity_poly.type
_entity_poly.pdbx_seq_one_letter_code
_entity_poly.pdbx_strand_id
1 'polypeptide(L)'
;MLRQLEEESAKKLETKFPALDSRQQDEKSAPSIEYRRSAETPKVESRKVEPRKVELEPFELPVFDFPKDEEDEISPNSGVRESTTSEGSLQKKLEAMTLEAMKAQAGVHYSRTQARKQIETLRRQAEENSRVGETKTDSAAEISRENSLQKESLSSAQAAFETAENDSFPEVDAVKENSRRQTSSKSTRSPRTVNMTTKGKKNPKDKKKKRVTAGKIIAVIVVLLILVIGGTGWYGYNYVKSGVEPLDKNNQTMKAIDIPAGSSSKQIGEILQRDGIIKNGMIFQYYTKFKNYTEFKSGYYNLAPNMSLSTIASKLEKGGTEKPVAPTLGKILIPEGYTLEQISKAITINSQEKKAKTPFTTAEFMKTVQDPAFIAKMAAAYPNLFASLPTKESGVKYQLEGYLFPATYDYTKSSTVESVIENMIAAMNAQLTPYYDTIASKNLSVNEVLSLAALVEKEANNDDDRRNVSGTFFNRMNAGMDLGSNSAVLYAQGQLGEKTTLEQDATIDTNLDSPYNLYLNTGFGPGPIDSPSLSSIEAVLKPTDNDYLYFVADVTTGKVYFAQTLDEQNANVQKYVNDKINK
;
A
#
# COMPACT_ATOMS: atom_id res chain seq x y z
N MET A 1 -15.04 -5.95 66.52
CA MET A 1 -14.67 -6.69 65.29
C MET A 1 -14.08 -5.76 64.22
N LEU A 2 -14.70 -4.62 63.87
CA LEU A 2 -14.08 -3.65 62.94
C LEU A 2 -12.83 -2.91 63.48
N ARG A 3 -12.75 -2.63 64.79
CA ARG A 3 -11.52 -2.07 65.41
C ARG A 3 -10.34 -3.04 65.53
N GLN A 4 -10.59 -4.35 65.51
CA GLN A 4 -9.51 -5.36 65.56
C GLN A 4 -8.86 -5.60 64.20
N LEU A 5 -9.58 -5.31 63.10
CA LEU A 5 -9.05 -5.39 61.75
C LEU A 5 -8.19 -4.16 61.37
N GLU A 6 -8.44 -3.01 61.99
CA GLU A 6 -7.61 -1.80 61.83
C GLU A 6 -6.29 -1.87 62.63
N GLU A 7 -6.27 -2.53 63.79
CA GLU A 7 -5.02 -2.73 64.56
C GLU A 7 -4.10 -3.82 63.96
N GLU A 8 -4.65 -4.82 63.26
CA GLU A 8 -3.85 -5.83 62.55
C GLU A 8 -3.25 -5.31 61.23
N SER A 9 -3.90 -4.35 60.56
CA SER A 9 -3.36 -3.72 59.34
C SER A 9 -2.23 -2.73 59.66
N ALA A 10 -2.31 -2.02 60.79
CA ALA A 10 -1.26 -1.13 61.28
C ALA A 10 0.02 -1.88 61.70
N LYS A 11 -0.11 -3.06 62.32
CA LYS A 11 1.05 -3.91 62.69
C LYS A 11 1.75 -4.59 61.52
N LYS A 12 1.11 -4.68 60.34
CA LYS A 12 1.68 -5.32 59.14
C LYS A 12 2.49 -4.37 58.26
N LEU A 13 2.43 -3.06 58.51
CA LEU A 13 3.17 -2.02 57.77
C LEU A 13 4.53 -1.65 58.41
N GLU A 14 4.78 -2.05 59.66
CA GLU A 14 6.06 -1.77 60.35
C GLU A 14 7.18 -2.80 60.10
N THR A 15 7.00 -3.79 59.20
CA THR A 15 7.99 -4.87 58.99
C THR A 15 8.68 -4.86 57.62
N LYS A 16 8.66 -3.75 56.87
CA LYS A 16 9.27 -3.70 55.52
C LYS A 16 10.32 -2.62 55.23
N PHE A 17 10.82 -1.90 56.25
CA PHE A 17 11.99 -1.03 56.08
C PHE A 17 12.92 -1.13 57.30
N PRO A 18 14.15 -1.66 57.16
CA PRO A 18 15.12 -1.60 58.24
C PRO A 18 15.64 -0.17 58.40
N ALA A 19 15.68 0.28 59.66
CA ALA A 19 16.27 1.54 60.08
C ALA A 19 17.77 1.59 59.74
N LEU A 20 18.22 2.73 59.21
CA LEU A 20 19.62 3.15 59.19
C LEU A 20 19.72 4.41 60.07
N ASP A 21 20.33 4.25 61.23
CA ASP A 21 20.75 5.35 62.11
C ASP A 21 22.28 5.46 62.15
N SER A 22 22.70 6.72 62.14
CA SER A 22 23.89 7.32 62.76
C SER A 22 25.07 7.68 61.85
N ARG A 23 25.29 8.99 61.65
CA ARG A 23 26.21 9.80 62.50
C ARG A 23 26.31 11.28 62.08
N GLN A 24 26.25 12.12 63.12
CA GLN A 24 26.99 13.38 63.38
C GLN A 24 26.72 14.60 62.48
N GLN A 25 26.01 15.60 63.00
CA GLN A 25 26.54 16.83 63.65
C GLN A 25 27.19 17.80 62.64
N ASP A 26 26.46 18.88 62.31
CA ASP A 26 27.01 20.23 62.49
C ASP A 26 25.90 21.29 62.55
N GLU A 27 26.04 22.12 63.59
CA GLU A 27 25.28 23.31 63.95
C GLU A 27 25.67 24.48 63.02
N LYS A 28 24.70 25.27 62.51
CA LYS A 28 24.66 26.75 62.63
C LYS A 28 23.65 27.44 61.69
N SER A 29 23.14 28.56 62.21
CA SER A 29 22.48 29.71 61.59
C SER A 29 20.98 29.64 61.20
N ALA A 30 20.21 30.38 62.01
CA ALA A 30 18.83 30.87 61.91
C ALA A 30 18.61 31.83 60.70
N PRO A 31 17.41 32.46 60.48
CA PRO A 31 16.17 32.41 61.25
C PRO A 31 14.86 32.21 60.44
N SER A 32 13.82 31.87 61.21
CA SER A 32 12.40 31.82 60.88
C SER A 32 11.81 33.21 60.57
N ILE A 33 10.98 33.29 59.51
CA ILE A 33 10.13 34.45 59.21
C ILE A 33 8.66 34.02 59.24
N GLU A 34 7.89 34.71 60.08
CA GLU A 34 6.44 34.63 60.23
C GLU A 34 5.70 35.01 58.93
N TYR A 35 4.76 34.18 58.51
CA TYR A 35 3.75 34.56 57.51
C TYR A 35 2.58 35.28 58.20
N ARG A 36 2.55 36.61 58.07
CA ARG A 36 1.37 37.44 58.39
C ARG A 36 0.34 37.31 57.25
N ARG A 37 -0.86 36.82 57.57
CA ARG A 37 -2.07 36.95 56.73
C ARG A 37 -2.50 38.42 56.71
N SER A 38 -2.63 38.98 55.51
CA SER A 38 -3.41 40.20 55.27
C SER A 38 -4.40 39.92 54.14
N ALA A 39 -5.68 39.96 54.50
CA ALA A 39 -6.80 39.92 53.58
C ALA A 39 -7.14 41.36 53.17
N GLU A 40 -7.28 41.63 51.88
CA GLU A 40 -8.11 42.72 51.36
C GLU A 40 -8.37 42.51 49.86
N THR A 41 -9.63 42.23 49.53
CA THR A 41 -10.16 42.14 48.16
C THR A 41 -10.70 43.51 47.74
N PRO A 42 -10.36 44.04 46.54
CA PRO A 42 -11.11 45.15 45.96
C PRO A 42 -12.27 44.65 45.10
N LYS A 43 -13.48 45.12 45.43
CA LYS A 43 -14.68 45.10 44.57
C LYS A 43 -14.41 45.93 43.31
N VAL A 44 -14.63 45.35 42.13
CA VAL A 44 -14.73 46.10 40.87
C VAL A 44 -16.05 45.77 40.19
N GLU A 45 -16.69 46.85 39.74
CA GLU A 45 -18.07 47.01 39.31
C GLU A 45 -18.30 46.48 37.88
N SER A 46 -19.38 45.71 37.68
CA SER A 46 -19.72 45.09 36.41
C SER A 46 -20.27 46.11 35.40
N ARG A 47 -19.54 46.39 34.32
CA ARG A 47 -20.05 47.18 33.19
C ARG A 47 -20.60 46.23 32.12
N LYS A 48 -21.93 46.24 31.98
CA LYS A 48 -22.69 45.49 30.97
C LYS A 48 -22.46 46.12 29.59
N VAL A 49 -21.92 45.37 28.63
CA VAL A 49 -21.86 45.77 27.22
C VAL A 49 -22.73 44.78 26.44
N GLU A 50 -23.75 45.28 25.76
CA GLU A 50 -24.63 44.48 24.90
C GLU A 50 -23.92 44.10 23.59
N PRO A 51 -24.06 42.86 23.10
CA PRO A 51 -23.50 42.46 21.82
C PRO A 51 -24.33 43.02 20.66
N ARG A 52 -23.64 43.65 19.69
CA ARG A 52 -24.22 44.15 18.45
C ARG A 52 -24.45 42.95 17.50
N LYS A 53 -25.72 42.61 17.22
CA LYS A 53 -26.10 41.63 16.18
C LYS A 53 -25.63 42.12 14.80
N VAL A 54 -24.84 41.30 14.12
CA VAL A 54 -24.62 41.42 12.67
C VAL A 54 -25.08 40.09 12.07
N GLU A 55 -26.10 40.17 11.24
CA GLU A 55 -26.71 39.06 10.51
C GLU A 55 -26.02 39.01 9.14
N LEU A 56 -25.27 37.94 8.85
CA LEU A 56 -24.67 37.71 7.54
C LEU A 56 -25.18 36.37 7.00
N GLU A 57 -25.81 36.45 5.83
CA GLU A 57 -26.33 35.33 5.04
C GLU A 57 -25.21 34.35 4.65
N PRO A 58 -25.49 33.03 4.58
CA PRO A 58 -24.48 32.02 4.27
C PRO A 58 -24.04 32.11 2.81
N PHE A 59 -22.76 32.39 2.60
CA PHE A 59 -22.08 32.25 1.32
C PHE A 59 -21.42 30.86 1.25
N GLU A 60 -21.85 30.02 0.31
CA GLU A 60 -21.27 28.70 0.09
C GLU A 60 -19.97 28.80 -0.71
N LEU A 61 -18.88 28.28 -0.15
CA LEU A 61 -17.60 28.04 -0.85
C LEU A 61 -17.18 26.57 -0.71
N PRO A 62 -16.45 26.03 -1.70
CA PRO A 62 -16.29 24.60 -1.90
C PRO A 62 -15.38 23.94 -0.86
N VAL A 63 -15.66 22.65 -0.64
CA VAL A 63 -14.96 21.76 0.28
C VAL A 63 -13.47 21.65 -0.11
N PHE A 64 -12.57 22.03 0.80
CA PHE A 64 -11.14 21.75 0.67
C PHE A 64 -10.87 20.24 0.80
N ASP A 65 -10.26 19.70 -0.25
CA ASP A 65 -9.66 18.37 -0.38
C ASP A 65 -8.15 18.61 -0.55
N PHE A 66 -7.31 17.97 0.26
CA PHE A 66 -5.86 18.22 0.24
C PHE A 66 -5.24 17.60 -1.02
N PRO A 67 -4.54 18.39 -1.85
CA PRO A 67 -3.92 17.87 -3.06
C PRO A 67 -2.72 16.97 -2.71
N LYS A 68 -2.63 15.84 -3.42
CA LYS A 68 -1.41 15.04 -3.51
C LYS A 68 -0.41 15.76 -4.41
N ASP A 69 0.86 15.62 -4.05
CA ASP A 69 2.03 16.22 -4.69
C ASP A 69 1.95 16.22 -6.22
N GLU A 70 1.90 17.41 -6.81
CA GLU A 70 2.24 17.68 -8.21
C GLU A 70 3.43 18.65 -8.24
N GLU A 71 4.49 18.24 -8.94
CA GLU A 71 5.71 19.00 -9.17
C GLU A 71 5.43 20.19 -10.12
N ASP A 72 5.67 21.42 -9.66
CA ASP A 72 5.50 22.63 -10.48
C ASP A 72 6.71 22.88 -11.40
N GLU A 73 6.43 22.95 -12.71
CA GLU A 73 7.30 23.49 -13.76
C GLU A 73 7.50 25.01 -13.58
N ILE A 74 8.76 25.46 -13.55
CA ILE A 74 9.11 26.89 -13.64
C ILE A 74 9.57 27.22 -15.07
N SER A 75 8.90 28.21 -15.68
CA SER A 75 9.28 28.85 -16.95
C SER A 75 10.26 30.03 -16.70
N PRO A 76 11.31 30.24 -17.53
CA PRO A 76 12.36 31.23 -17.25
C PRO A 76 12.27 32.50 -18.10
N ASN A 77 12.60 33.66 -17.53
CA ASN A 77 13.32 34.70 -18.28
C ASN A 77 14.14 35.64 -17.38
N SER A 78 15.44 35.70 -17.67
CA SER A 78 16.32 36.88 -17.78
C SER A 78 17.68 36.70 -17.08
N GLY A 79 18.77 37.00 -17.81
CA GLY A 79 20.09 37.28 -17.21
C GLY A 79 21.24 36.44 -17.75
N VAL A 80 21.87 36.91 -18.82
CA VAL A 80 23.07 36.38 -19.48
C VAL A 80 24.32 36.39 -18.59
N ARG A 81 25.10 35.29 -18.58
CA ARG A 81 26.57 35.29 -18.84
C ARG A 81 27.12 33.87 -19.03
N GLU A 82 27.74 33.67 -20.20
CA GLU A 82 28.41 32.44 -20.63
C GLU A 82 29.67 32.11 -19.81
N SER A 83 29.89 30.81 -19.59
CA SER A 83 31.22 30.21 -19.73
C SER A 83 31.06 28.80 -20.28
N THR A 84 31.71 28.54 -21.40
CA THR A 84 31.68 27.29 -22.16
C THR A 84 32.73 26.32 -21.63
N THR A 85 32.45 25.02 -21.79
CA THR A 85 33.32 23.89 -22.23
C THR A 85 33.27 22.64 -21.34
N SER A 86 32.59 21.58 -21.83
CA SER A 86 32.97 20.16 -21.69
C SER A 86 31.89 19.21 -22.26
N GLU A 87 30.61 19.45 -21.95
CA GLU A 87 29.54 18.44 -22.20
C GLU A 87 29.11 18.29 -23.66
N GLY A 88 29.04 19.38 -24.42
CA GLY A 88 28.57 19.33 -25.81
C GLY A 88 29.48 18.56 -26.78
N SER A 89 30.75 18.37 -26.43
CA SER A 89 31.70 17.60 -27.26
C SER A 89 31.59 16.09 -27.00
N LEU A 90 31.34 15.70 -25.75
CA LEU A 90 31.16 14.29 -25.35
C LEU A 90 29.82 13.76 -25.86
N GLN A 91 28.77 14.56 -25.81
CA GLN A 91 27.44 14.15 -26.26
C GLN A 91 27.39 13.92 -27.78
N LYS A 92 28.02 14.81 -28.57
CA LYS A 92 28.18 14.61 -30.02
C LYS A 92 29.06 13.40 -30.37
N LYS A 93 30.08 13.11 -29.55
CA LYS A 93 31.00 11.98 -29.77
C LYS A 93 30.35 10.64 -29.40
N LEU A 94 29.53 10.62 -28.35
CA LEU A 94 28.77 9.46 -27.92
C LEU A 94 27.64 9.13 -28.90
N GLU A 95 26.90 10.14 -29.38
CA GLU A 95 25.88 9.96 -30.42
C GLU A 95 26.47 9.42 -31.73
N ALA A 96 27.63 9.93 -32.14
CA ALA A 96 28.34 9.45 -33.34
C ALA A 96 28.80 7.99 -33.20
N MET A 97 29.39 7.62 -32.05
CA MET A 97 29.82 6.24 -31.77
C MET A 97 28.65 5.27 -31.72
N THR A 98 27.50 5.66 -31.14
CA THR A 98 26.31 4.80 -31.10
C THR A 98 25.65 4.61 -32.46
N LEU A 99 25.67 5.64 -33.32
CA LEU A 99 25.10 5.57 -34.66
C LEU A 99 25.94 4.70 -35.60
N GLU A 100 27.27 4.70 -35.43
CA GLU A 100 28.20 3.90 -36.21
C GLU A 100 28.15 2.42 -35.77
N ALA A 101 28.05 2.16 -34.46
CA ALA A 101 27.81 0.82 -33.91
C ALA A 101 26.47 0.22 -34.36
N MET A 102 25.39 1.03 -34.41
CA MET A 102 24.07 0.56 -34.86
C MET A 102 23.99 0.33 -36.38
N LYS A 103 24.71 1.11 -37.19
CA LYS A 103 24.82 0.86 -38.65
C LYS A 103 25.62 -0.39 -38.97
N ALA A 104 26.62 -0.72 -38.15
CA ALA A 104 27.43 -1.93 -38.30
C ALA A 104 26.63 -3.22 -37.97
N GLN A 105 25.54 -3.12 -37.20
CA GLN A 105 24.81 -4.27 -36.67
C GLN A 105 23.44 -4.52 -37.31
N ALA A 106 22.93 -3.62 -38.16
CA ALA A 106 21.62 -3.79 -38.80
C ALA A 106 21.62 -3.28 -40.25
N GLY A 107 21.80 -4.21 -41.19
CA GLY A 107 21.56 -3.96 -42.60
C GLY A 107 20.08 -3.95 -42.98
N VAL A 108 19.21 -3.17 -42.34
CA VAL A 108 17.85 -2.83 -42.83
C VAL A 108 17.40 -1.49 -42.21
N HIS A 109 16.82 -0.61 -43.03
CA HIS A 109 16.28 0.72 -42.69
C HIS A 109 15.45 0.77 -41.39
N TYR A 110 16.01 1.36 -40.34
CA TYR A 110 15.26 1.78 -39.14
C TYR A 110 14.70 3.19 -39.31
N SER A 111 13.45 3.40 -38.94
CA SER A 111 12.78 4.71 -39.01
C SER A 111 13.26 5.63 -37.89
N ARG A 112 13.55 6.91 -38.20
CA ARG A 112 14.01 7.95 -37.25
C ARG A 112 13.12 8.07 -35.99
N THR A 113 11.85 7.71 -36.09
CA THR A 113 10.89 7.78 -34.99
C THR A 113 11.07 6.65 -33.98
N GLN A 114 11.53 5.48 -34.42
CA GLN A 114 11.77 4.32 -33.54
C GLN A 114 13.08 4.48 -32.76
N ALA A 115 14.13 5.00 -33.42
CA ALA A 115 15.40 5.31 -32.76
C ALA A 115 15.21 6.34 -31.62
N ARG A 116 14.37 7.36 -31.83
CA ARG A 116 14.06 8.38 -30.79
C ARG A 116 13.38 7.78 -29.56
N LYS A 117 12.37 6.93 -29.76
CA LYS A 117 11.65 6.28 -28.64
C LYS A 117 12.58 5.40 -27.81
N GLN A 118 13.56 4.76 -28.45
CA GLN A 118 14.47 3.84 -27.79
C GLN A 118 15.59 4.56 -27.02
N ILE A 119 16.07 5.70 -27.54
CA ILE A 119 16.97 6.61 -26.82
C ILE A 119 16.28 7.17 -25.56
N GLU A 120 15.00 7.53 -25.68
CA GLU A 120 14.22 8.05 -24.55
C GLU A 120 13.96 7.00 -23.46
N THR A 121 13.85 5.71 -23.85
CA THR A 121 13.73 4.61 -22.87
C THR A 121 15.05 4.36 -22.14
N LEU A 122 16.18 4.41 -22.85
CA LEU A 122 17.51 4.26 -22.25
C LEU A 122 17.87 5.43 -21.34
N ARG A 123 17.43 6.65 -21.68
CA ARG A 123 17.59 7.82 -20.82
C ARG A 123 16.81 7.67 -19.51
N ARG A 124 15.57 7.18 -19.58
CA ARG A 124 14.75 6.86 -18.40
C ARG A 124 15.40 5.81 -17.49
N GLN A 125 16.01 4.77 -18.07
CA GLN A 125 16.74 3.76 -17.30
C GLN A 125 18.02 4.32 -16.64
N ALA A 126 18.71 5.26 -17.28
CA ALA A 126 19.88 5.91 -16.69
C ALA A 126 19.51 6.87 -15.54
N GLU A 127 18.38 7.57 -15.67
CA GLU A 127 17.82 8.43 -14.62
C GLU A 127 17.28 7.60 -13.44
N GLU A 128 16.69 6.43 -13.69
CA GLU A 128 16.25 5.48 -12.67
C GLU A 128 17.43 4.85 -11.90
N ASN A 129 18.50 4.48 -12.59
CA ASN A 129 19.73 3.98 -11.96
C ASN A 129 20.48 5.05 -11.15
N SER A 130 20.32 6.33 -11.47
CA SER A 130 20.89 7.45 -10.70
C SER A 130 20.09 7.72 -9.41
N ARG A 131 18.82 7.29 -9.34
CA ARG A 131 17.92 7.48 -8.19
C ARG A 131 18.08 6.40 -7.10
N VAL A 132 18.78 5.30 -7.41
CA VAL A 132 19.03 4.16 -6.49
C VAL A 132 20.41 4.25 -5.80
N GLY A 133 21.18 5.32 -6.06
CA GLY A 133 22.55 5.50 -5.57
C GLY A 133 22.73 6.07 -4.15
N GLU A 134 21.66 6.49 -3.47
CA GLU A 134 21.73 6.97 -2.09
C GLU A 134 20.93 6.06 -1.15
N THR A 135 21.52 4.93 -0.75
CA THR A 135 21.46 4.39 0.63
C THR A 135 22.24 3.06 0.73
N LYS A 136 23.10 3.00 1.75
CA LYS A 136 23.79 1.83 2.34
C LYS A 136 25.10 1.36 1.68
N THR A 137 26.17 1.92 2.22
CA THR A 137 27.45 1.27 2.48
C THR A 137 27.27 0.03 3.37
N ASP A 138 27.68 -1.13 2.84
CA ASP A 138 28.28 -2.31 3.52
C ASP A 138 27.80 -3.63 2.88
N SER A 139 28.52 -4.08 1.85
CA SER A 139 28.86 -5.49 1.59
C SER A 139 29.73 -5.59 0.32
N ALA A 140 31.00 -5.18 0.42
CA ALA A 140 31.97 -5.33 -0.68
C ALA A 140 32.46 -6.79 -0.87
N ALA A 141 32.07 -7.71 0.01
CA ALA A 141 32.51 -9.11 -0.02
C ALA A 141 31.54 -10.05 -0.76
N GLU A 142 30.26 -9.71 -0.88
CA GLU A 142 29.25 -10.54 -1.57
C GLU A 142 29.22 -10.28 -3.08
N ILE A 143 29.41 -9.03 -3.49
CA ILE A 143 29.46 -8.60 -4.91
C ILE A 143 30.70 -9.20 -5.63
N SER A 144 31.76 -9.53 -4.90
CA SER A 144 32.95 -10.16 -5.47
C SER A 144 32.77 -11.66 -5.71
N ARG A 145 31.86 -12.34 -5.00
CA ARG A 145 31.56 -13.77 -5.20
C ARG A 145 30.58 -13.98 -6.35
N GLU A 146 29.53 -13.17 -6.47
CA GLU A 146 28.57 -13.30 -7.58
C GLU A 146 29.20 -12.97 -8.94
N ASN A 147 30.08 -11.97 -9.01
CA ASN A 147 30.80 -11.64 -10.25
C ASN A 147 31.81 -12.71 -10.68
N SER A 148 32.30 -13.55 -9.74
CA SER A 148 33.19 -14.67 -10.07
C SER A 148 32.41 -15.86 -10.66
N LEU A 149 31.21 -16.14 -10.15
CA LEU A 149 30.33 -17.21 -10.64
C LEU A 149 29.69 -16.86 -12.00
N GLN A 150 29.40 -15.59 -12.25
CA GLN A 150 28.90 -15.14 -13.55
C GLN A 150 29.99 -15.17 -14.64
N LYS A 151 31.25 -14.90 -14.30
CA LYS A 151 32.39 -15.03 -15.23
C LYS A 151 32.69 -16.49 -15.60
N GLU A 152 32.53 -17.44 -14.68
CA GLU A 152 32.63 -18.87 -15.01
C GLU A 152 31.47 -19.34 -15.91
N SER A 153 30.24 -18.87 -15.68
CA SER A 153 29.10 -19.20 -16.55
C SER A 153 29.23 -18.62 -17.98
N LEU A 154 29.79 -17.41 -18.12
CA LEU A 154 30.00 -16.77 -19.43
C LEU A 154 31.17 -17.41 -20.20
N SER A 155 32.21 -17.88 -19.50
CA SER A 155 33.31 -18.63 -20.11
C SER A 155 32.88 -20.03 -20.57
N SER A 156 32.00 -20.70 -19.81
CA SER A 156 31.43 -22.00 -20.21
C SER A 156 30.41 -21.89 -21.37
N ALA A 157 29.73 -20.74 -21.50
CA ALA A 157 28.83 -20.46 -22.63
C ALA A 157 29.59 -20.05 -23.91
N GLN A 158 30.74 -19.37 -23.79
CA GLN A 158 31.62 -19.10 -24.94
C GLN A 158 32.35 -20.35 -25.43
N ALA A 159 32.78 -21.24 -24.53
CA ALA A 159 33.38 -22.52 -24.90
C ALA A 159 32.42 -23.49 -25.60
N ALA A 160 31.10 -23.32 -25.43
CA ALA A 160 30.07 -24.09 -26.15
C ALA A 160 29.68 -23.47 -27.51
N PHE A 161 30.05 -22.22 -27.76
CA PHE A 161 29.73 -21.50 -29.00
C PHE A 161 30.89 -21.50 -30.00
N GLU A 162 32.12 -21.76 -29.56
CA GLU A 162 33.33 -21.84 -30.42
C GLU A 162 33.72 -23.27 -30.84
N THR A 163 32.95 -24.31 -30.46
CA THR A 163 33.15 -25.69 -30.95
C THR A 163 32.15 -26.12 -32.03
N ALA A 164 31.45 -25.18 -32.68
CA ALA A 164 30.46 -25.49 -33.72
C ALA A 164 30.70 -24.77 -35.05
N GLU A 165 31.93 -24.34 -35.33
CA GLU A 165 32.30 -23.77 -36.63
C GLU A 165 33.69 -24.26 -37.08
N ASN A 166 33.83 -25.57 -37.20
CA ASN A 166 34.72 -26.24 -38.17
C ASN A 166 34.51 -27.75 -38.08
N ASP A 167 33.63 -28.29 -38.93
CA ASP A 167 33.95 -29.46 -39.73
C ASP A 167 32.91 -29.66 -40.83
N SER A 168 33.39 -29.44 -42.05
CA SER A 168 32.75 -29.68 -43.33
C SER A 168 32.75 -31.16 -43.71
N PHE A 169 31.62 -31.70 -44.17
CA PHE A 169 31.49 -32.76 -45.21
C PHE A 169 29.99 -32.94 -45.60
N PRO A 170 29.65 -33.53 -46.77
CA PRO A 170 29.15 -32.75 -47.90
C PRO A 170 27.67 -32.95 -48.25
N GLU A 171 27.23 -32.02 -49.09
CA GLU A 171 25.99 -31.88 -49.85
C GLU A 171 25.64 -33.15 -50.67
N VAL A 172 24.40 -33.62 -50.53
CA VAL A 172 23.80 -34.67 -51.38
C VAL A 172 22.66 -34.04 -52.18
N ASP A 173 22.94 -33.71 -53.43
CA ASP A 173 21.95 -33.29 -54.41
C ASP A 173 21.29 -34.51 -55.09
N ALA A 174 19.95 -34.56 -55.05
CA ALA A 174 19.15 -35.42 -55.91
C ALA A 174 18.56 -34.59 -57.05
N VAL A 175 19.20 -34.68 -58.21
CA VAL A 175 18.90 -33.97 -59.46
C VAL A 175 17.71 -34.57 -60.21
N LYS A 176 16.90 -33.69 -60.81
CA LYS A 176 15.91 -33.98 -61.86
C LYS A 176 16.59 -34.33 -63.20
N GLU A 177 16.03 -35.36 -63.85
CA GLU A 177 15.67 -35.38 -65.29
C GLU A 177 16.80 -35.31 -66.34
N ASN A 178 17.01 -36.38 -67.13
CA ASN A 178 16.73 -36.34 -68.58
C ASN A 178 17.12 -37.62 -69.37
N SER A 179 16.43 -37.77 -70.50
CA SER A 179 16.81 -38.64 -71.62
C SER A 179 18.00 -38.10 -72.44
N ARG A 180 18.98 -38.94 -72.80
CA ARG A 180 19.46 -39.12 -74.20
C ARG A 180 20.54 -40.20 -74.36
N ARG A 181 20.24 -41.15 -75.28
CA ARG A 181 21.10 -41.91 -76.23
C ARG A 181 22.59 -42.17 -75.91
N GLN A 182 22.98 -43.45 -75.93
CA GLN A 182 24.09 -44.01 -76.74
C GLN A 182 23.95 -45.56 -76.81
N THR A 183 23.69 -46.13 -78.00
CA THR A 183 24.61 -46.90 -78.88
C THR A 183 25.18 -48.20 -78.30
N SER A 184 24.90 -49.32 -79.02
CA SER A 184 25.66 -50.59 -79.13
C SER A 184 26.02 -51.35 -77.83
N SER A 185 25.74 -52.64 -77.65
CA SER A 185 25.99 -53.76 -78.56
C SER A 185 25.43 -55.09 -78.02
N LYS A 186 25.24 -56.06 -78.94
CA LYS A 186 25.18 -57.55 -78.79
C LYS A 186 24.04 -58.17 -77.96
N SER A 187 23.09 -58.85 -78.62
CA SER A 187 23.07 -60.31 -78.93
C SER A 187 22.41 -61.09 -77.77
N THR A 188 21.35 -61.89 -77.91
CA THR A 188 21.14 -63.00 -78.87
C THR A 188 19.68 -63.51 -78.76
N ARG A 189 19.06 -63.90 -79.90
CA ARG A 189 18.05 -64.97 -80.16
C ARG A 189 16.86 -65.18 -79.16
N SER A 190 15.59 -65.29 -79.56
CA SER A 190 14.97 -66.08 -80.65
C SER A 190 13.45 -65.73 -80.82
N PRO A 191 12.72 -66.24 -81.85
CA PRO A 191 11.72 -65.47 -82.63
C PRO A 191 10.27 -66.02 -82.67
N ARG A 192 9.44 -65.40 -83.55
CA ARG A 192 8.12 -65.76 -84.15
C ARG A 192 6.92 -64.99 -83.57
N THR A 193 5.96 -64.42 -84.31
CA THR A 193 5.50 -64.46 -85.74
C THR A 193 4.62 -63.22 -85.96
N VAL A 194 4.94 -62.30 -86.89
CA VAL A 194 4.33 -62.01 -88.22
C VAL A 194 2.78 -62.06 -88.33
N ASN A 195 2.17 -60.88 -88.64
CA ASN A 195 1.19 -60.59 -89.73
C ASN A 195 0.62 -59.16 -89.50
N MET A 196 0.96 -58.09 -90.24
CA MET A 196 0.51 -57.67 -91.59
C MET A 196 -1.01 -57.84 -91.80
N THR A 197 -1.84 -56.79 -91.82
CA THR A 197 -2.21 -55.83 -92.89
C THR A 197 -3.67 -55.40 -92.56
N THR A 198 -4.30 -54.28 -92.91
CA THR A 198 -4.35 -53.47 -94.14
C THR A 198 -5.09 -52.14 -93.85
N LYS A 199 -4.83 -51.17 -94.72
CA LYS A 199 -5.40 -49.81 -94.81
C LYS A 199 -6.93 -49.76 -94.99
N GLY A 200 -7.53 -48.67 -94.51
CA GLY A 200 -8.82 -48.14 -94.97
C GLY A 200 -8.99 -46.66 -94.62
N LYS A 201 -8.70 -45.76 -95.58
CA LYS A 201 -8.93 -44.30 -95.50
C LYS A 201 -10.42 -43.95 -95.45
N LYS A 202 -10.81 -42.93 -94.68
CA LYS A 202 -11.58 -41.73 -95.10
C LYS A 202 -11.83 -40.77 -93.91
N ASN A 203 -11.43 -39.50 -94.08
CA ASN A 203 -11.78 -38.31 -93.29
C ASN A 203 -13.01 -37.63 -93.95
N PRO A 204 -13.67 -36.57 -93.42
CA PRO A 204 -13.61 -35.92 -92.09
C PRO A 204 -14.98 -35.42 -91.50
N LYS A 205 -14.91 -34.78 -90.32
CA LYS A 205 -15.79 -33.73 -89.72
C LYS A 205 -17.03 -34.09 -88.86
N ASP A 206 -17.04 -33.36 -87.73
CA ASP A 206 -18.12 -32.91 -86.83
C ASP A 206 -18.75 -33.86 -85.78
N LYS A 207 -18.38 -33.63 -84.51
CA LYS A 207 -19.24 -32.97 -83.50
C LYS A 207 -18.52 -32.82 -82.14
N LYS A 208 -18.34 -31.56 -81.69
CA LYS A 208 -18.14 -31.21 -80.28
C LYS A 208 -19.42 -31.50 -79.49
N LYS A 209 -19.28 -32.01 -78.26
CA LYS A 209 -19.88 -31.52 -76.99
C LYS A 209 -20.01 -32.68 -75.98
N LYS A 210 -19.24 -32.62 -74.89
CA LYS A 210 -19.57 -33.08 -73.50
C LYS A 210 -18.33 -32.95 -72.59
N ARG A 211 -17.94 -31.73 -72.20
CA ARG A 211 -16.97 -31.48 -71.09
C ARG A 211 -17.26 -30.22 -70.26
N VAL A 212 -18.50 -29.68 -70.31
CA VAL A 212 -18.86 -28.41 -69.62
C VAL A 212 -19.62 -28.61 -68.31
N THR A 213 -20.00 -29.85 -67.97
CA THR A 213 -20.69 -30.18 -66.72
C THR A 213 -19.72 -30.57 -65.59
N ALA A 214 -18.63 -31.27 -65.89
CA ALA A 214 -17.64 -31.69 -64.87
C ALA A 214 -16.91 -30.49 -64.22
N GLY A 215 -16.50 -29.48 -64.99
CA GLY A 215 -15.83 -28.28 -64.44
C GLY A 215 -16.75 -27.40 -63.59
N LYS A 216 -18.05 -27.35 -63.90
CA LYS A 216 -19.04 -26.63 -63.10
C LYS A 216 -19.32 -27.35 -61.77
N ILE A 217 -19.34 -28.68 -61.76
CA ILE A 217 -19.49 -29.48 -60.54
C ILE A 217 -18.27 -29.28 -59.61
N ILE A 218 -17.05 -29.30 -60.17
CA ILE A 218 -15.82 -29.06 -59.39
C ILE A 218 -15.81 -27.65 -58.80
N ALA A 219 -16.19 -26.62 -59.55
CA ALA A 219 -16.27 -25.25 -59.06
C ALA A 219 -17.28 -25.11 -57.89
N VAL A 220 -18.44 -25.76 -57.98
CA VAL A 220 -19.44 -25.78 -56.91
C VAL A 220 -18.92 -26.48 -55.65
N ILE A 221 -18.19 -27.58 -55.80
CA ILE A 221 -17.57 -28.30 -54.67
C ILE A 221 -16.50 -27.45 -53.98
N VAL A 222 -15.66 -26.73 -54.74
CA VAL A 222 -14.64 -25.83 -54.20
C VAL A 222 -15.27 -24.65 -53.45
N VAL A 223 -16.33 -24.05 -53.99
CA VAL A 223 -17.07 -22.97 -53.31
C VAL A 223 -17.73 -23.48 -52.03
N LEU A 224 -18.33 -24.67 -52.05
CA LEU A 224 -18.88 -25.31 -50.85
C LEU A 224 -17.79 -25.58 -49.80
N LEU A 225 -16.61 -26.05 -50.20
CA LEU A 225 -15.47 -26.24 -49.30
C LEU A 225 -15.01 -24.92 -48.67
N ILE A 226 -14.92 -23.84 -49.46
CA ILE A 226 -14.55 -22.50 -48.94
C ILE A 226 -15.63 -21.98 -47.99
N LEU A 227 -16.92 -22.20 -48.27
CA LEU A 227 -18.01 -21.82 -47.36
C LEU A 227 -17.99 -22.65 -46.08
N VAL A 228 -17.65 -23.93 -46.14
CA VAL A 228 -17.48 -24.79 -44.96
C VAL A 228 -16.26 -24.34 -44.15
N ILE A 229 -15.13 -24.05 -44.79
CA ILE A 229 -13.91 -23.56 -44.11
C ILE A 229 -14.15 -22.16 -43.51
N GLY A 230 -14.82 -21.27 -44.23
CA GLY A 230 -15.18 -19.94 -43.76
C GLY A 230 -16.20 -20.01 -42.62
N GLY A 231 -17.21 -20.87 -42.72
CA GLY A 231 -18.21 -21.10 -41.67
C GLY A 231 -17.61 -21.74 -40.42
N THR A 232 -16.73 -22.73 -40.57
CA THR A 232 -16.01 -23.37 -39.45
C THR A 232 -14.98 -22.44 -38.82
N GLY A 233 -14.27 -21.64 -39.63
CA GLY A 233 -13.36 -20.60 -39.15
C GLY A 233 -14.09 -19.48 -38.40
N TRP A 234 -15.21 -19.00 -38.92
CA TRP A 234 -16.06 -18.01 -38.26
C TRP A 234 -16.67 -18.56 -36.95
N TYR A 235 -17.17 -19.80 -36.97
CA TYR A 235 -17.67 -20.48 -35.77
C TYR A 235 -16.58 -20.66 -34.72
N GLY A 236 -15.39 -21.13 -35.11
CA GLY A 236 -14.24 -21.30 -34.23
C GLY A 236 -13.76 -19.96 -33.63
N TYR A 237 -13.67 -18.92 -34.45
CA TYR A 237 -13.33 -17.57 -33.98
C TYR A 237 -14.35 -17.06 -32.95
N ASN A 238 -15.64 -17.20 -33.24
CA ASN A 238 -16.69 -16.73 -32.33
C ASN A 238 -16.74 -17.55 -31.03
N TYR A 239 -16.46 -18.86 -31.11
CA TYR A 239 -16.34 -19.74 -29.95
C TYR A 239 -15.20 -19.33 -29.02
N VAL A 240 -14.00 -19.09 -29.58
CA VAL A 240 -12.83 -18.63 -28.80
C VAL A 240 -13.07 -17.24 -28.22
N LYS A 241 -13.59 -16.30 -29.04
CA LYS A 241 -13.90 -14.94 -28.59
C LYS A 241 -14.89 -14.95 -27.42
N SER A 242 -15.96 -15.74 -27.51
CA SER A 242 -16.98 -15.84 -26.45
C SER A 242 -16.46 -16.50 -25.18
N GLY A 243 -15.56 -17.48 -25.30
CA GLY A 243 -15.02 -18.23 -24.17
C GLY A 243 -13.85 -17.56 -23.43
N VAL A 244 -13.17 -16.59 -24.06
CA VAL A 244 -12.17 -15.74 -23.38
C VAL A 244 -12.83 -14.64 -22.53
N GLU A 245 -14.07 -14.27 -22.87
CA GLU A 245 -14.84 -13.35 -22.05
C GLU A 245 -15.22 -13.97 -20.69
N PRO A 246 -15.33 -13.14 -19.63
CA PRO A 246 -15.80 -13.60 -18.33
C PRO A 246 -17.10 -14.39 -18.41
N LEU A 247 -17.26 -15.37 -17.51
CA LEU A 247 -18.44 -16.22 -17.44
C LEU A 247 -19.72 -15.38 -17.26
N ASP A 248 -19.69 -14.45 -16.32
CA ASP A 248 -20.76 -13.50 -16.09
C ASP A 248 -20.17 -12.16 -15.64
N LYS A 249 -20.28 -11.14 -16.50
CA LYS A 249 -19.71 -9.81 -16.27
C LYS A 249 -20.31 -9.10 -15.04
N ASN A 250 -21.51 -9.49 -14.61
CA ASN A 250 -22.23 -8.87 -13.51
C ASN A 250 -22.09 -9.65 -12.20
N ASN A 251 -21.64 -10.91 -12.26
CA ASN A 251 -21.51 -11.74 -11.07
C ASN A 251 -20.12 -11.61 -10.45
N GLN A 252 -20.06 -10.77 -9.41
CA GLN A 252 -18.86 -10.51 -8.62
C GLN A 252 -18.71 -11.44 -7.41
N THR A 253 -19.58 -12.46 -7.30
CA THR A 253 -19.59 -13.36 -6.14
C THR A 253 -18.31 -14.18 -6.13
N MET A 254 -17.42 -13.86 -5.19
CA MET A 254 -16.20 -14.61 -4.97
C MET A 254 -16.53 -16.00 -4.40
N LYS A 255 -15.85 -17.02 -4.92
CA LYS A 255 -15.90 -18.41 -4.44
C LYS A 255 -14.48 -18.87 -4.11
N ALA A 256 -14.33 -19.61 -3.01
CA ALA A 256 -13.10 -20.29 -2.66
C ALA A 256 -12.99 -21.58 -3.50
N ILE A 257 -11.99 -21.65 -4.36
CA ILE A 257 -11.72 -22.77 -5.28
C ILE A 257 -10.43 -23.45 -4.86
N ASP A 258 -10.47 -24.77 -4.69
CA ASP A 258 -9.30 -25.60 -4.40
C ASP A 258 -8.59 -26.01 -5.70
N ILE A 259 -7.30 -25.70 -5.80
CA ILE A 259 -6.43 -26.19 -6.86
C ILE A 259 -5.42 -27.17 -6.25
N PRO A 260 -5.61 -28.48 -6.45
CA PRO A 260 -4.73 -29.50 -5.89
C PRO A 260 -3.28 -29.39 -6.37
N ALA A 261 -2.34 -29.85 -5.54
CA ALA A 261 -0.92 -29.97 -5.89
C ALA A 261 -0.71 -30.83 -7.15
N GLY A 262 0.16 -30.34 -8.05
CA GLY A 262 0.47 -31.03 -9.31
C GLY A 262 -0.63 -30.93 -10.38
N SER A 263 -1.66 -30.12 -10.18
CA SER A 263 -2.70 -29.91 -11.20
C SER A 263 -2.14 -29.29 -12.48
N SER A 264 -2.34 -29.96 -13.60
CA SER A 264 -2.02 -29.43 -14.93
C SER A 264 -2.97 -28.30 -15.33
N SER A 265 -2.59 -27.45 -16.29
CA SER A 265 -3.46 -26.37 -16.80
C SER A 265 -4.80 -26.88 -17.34
N LYS A 266 -4.86 -28.14 -17.79
CA LYS A 266 -6.09 -28.81 -18.20
C LYS A 266 -7.00 -29.07 -17.00
N GLN A 267 -6.47 -29.70 -15.94
CA GLN A 267 -7.22 -30.00 -14.71
C GLN A 267 -7.70 -28.72 -14.03
N ILE A 268 -6.85 -27.69 -14.00
CA ILE A 268 -7.22 -26.36 -13.49
C ILE A 268 -8.40 -25.80 -14.30
N GLY A 269 -8.36 -25.85 -15.63
CA GLY A 269 -9.47 -25.41 -16.48
C GLY A 269 -10.76 -26.19 -16.22
N GLU A 270 -10.68 -27.51 -16.01
CA GLU A 270 -11.84 -28.34 -15.67
C GLU A 270 -12.44 -27.97 -14.31
N ILE A 271 -11.60 -27.76 -13.28
CA ILE A 271 -12.02 -27.32 -11.95
C ILE A 271 -12.72 -25.96 -12.04
N LEU A 272 -12.09 -24.98 -12.69
CA LEU A 272 -12.64 -23.62 -12.84
C LEU A 272 -13.97 -23.62 -13.62
N GLN A 273 -14.12 -24.47 -14.62
CA GLN A 273 -15.37 -24.59 -15.36
C GLN A 273 -16.46 -25.25 -14.52
N ARG A 274 -16.13 -26.36 -13.84
CA ARG A 274 -17.06 -27.10 -12.98
C ARG A 274 -17.60 -26.22 -11.85
N ASP A 275 -16.74 -25.43 -11.24
CA ASP A 275 -17.11 -24.58 -10.10
C ASP A 275 -17.74 -23.24 -10.54
N GLY A 276 -17.90 -23.07 -11.86
CA GLY A 276 -18.58 -21.94 -12.48
C GLY A 276 -17.81 -20.63 -12.32
N ILE A 277 -16.50 -20.66 -12.55
CA ILE A 277 -15.64 -19.46 -12.63
C ILE A 277 -15.39 -19.07 -14.09
N ILE A 278 -15.23 -20.04 -14.98
CA ILE A 278 -15.00 -19.81 -16.41
C ILE A 278 -16.02 -20.57 -17.27
N LYS A 279 -16.23 -20.10 -18.51
CA LYS A 279 -17.12 -20.77 -19.47
C LYS A 279 -16.58 -22.12 -19.94
N ASN A 280 -15.26 -22.20 -20.15
CA ASN A 280 -14.65 -23.34 -20.82
C ASN A 280 -13.19 -23.59 -20.39
N GLY A 281 -12.93 -24.77 -19.84
CA GLY A 281 -11.62 -25.20 -19.37
C GLY A 281 -10.61 -25.45 -20.48
N MET A 282 -11.02 -25.91 -21.67
CA MET A 282 -10.12 -26.05 -22.81
C MET A 282 -9.63 -24.69 -23.30
N ILE A 283 -10.51 -23.69 -23.37
CA ILE A 283 -10.12 -22.33 -23.76
C ILE A 283 -9.12 -21.76 -22.76
N PHE A 284 -9.35 -21.95 -21.46
CA PHE A 284 -8.37 -21.58 -20.44
C PHE A 284 -7.03 -22.30 -20.64
N GLN A 285 -7.03 -23.62 -20.85
CA GLN A 285 -5.81 -24.39 -21.10
C GLN A 285 -5.00 -23.88 -22.30
N TYR A 286 -5.66 -23.55 -23.42
CA TYR A 286 -4.98 -22.99 -24.59
C TYR A 286 -4.53 -21.55 -24.36
N TYR A 287 -5.36 -20.76 -23.67
CA TYR A 287 -5.04 -19.38 -23.31
C TYR A 287 -3.77 -19.30 -22.47
N THR A 288 -3.63 -20.14 -21.45
CA THR A 288 -2.45 -20.14 -20.58
C THR A 288 -1.19 -20.51 -21.35
N LYS A 289 -1.26 -21.50 -22.25
CA LYS A 289 -0.13 -21.86 -23.13
C LYS A 289 0.26 -20.74 -24.08
N PHE A 290 -0.72 -20.09 -24.73
CA PHE A 290 -0.45 -19.02 -25.69
C PHE A 290 0.12 -17.75 -25.03
N LYS A 291 -0.27 -17.50 -23.77
CA LYS A 291 0.21 -16.36 -22.97
C LYS A 291 1.38 -16.71 -22.06
N ASN A 292 1.95 -17.92 -22.17
CA ASN A 292 3.07 -18.42 -21.37
C ASN A 292 2.85 -18.42 -19.85
N TYR A 293 1.60 -18.56 -19.40
CA TYR A 293 1.31 -18.85 -17.99
C TYR A 293 1.59 -20.33 -17.71
N THR A 294 2.59 -20.62 -16.89
CA THR A 294 3.12 -21.99 -16.70
C THR A 294 3.38 -22.36 -15.25
N GLU A 295 3.52 -21.40 -14.34
CA GLU A 295 3.93 -21.64 -12.95
C GLU A 295 2.76 -21.60 -11.97
N PHE A 296 1.67 -22.30 -12.29
CA PHE A 296 0.51 -22.34 -11.39
C PHE A 296 0.84 -23.03 -10.07
N LYS A 297 0.49 -22.36 -8.98
CA LYS A 297 0.66 -22.87 -7.62
C LYS A 297 -0.63 -23.53 -7.15
N SER A 298 -0.50 -24.53 -6.28
CA SER A 298 -1.65 -25.14 -5.62
C SER A 298 -2.16 -24.28 -4.46
N GLY A 299 -3.36 -24.58 -3.99
CA GLY A 299 -3.99 -23.96 -2.83
C GLY A 299 -5.40 -23.45 -3.13
N TYR A 300 -5.98 -22.77 -2.14
CA TYR A 300 -7.29 -22.17 -2.23
C TYR A 300 -7.22 -20.75 -2.81
N TYR A 301 -8.14 -20.44 -3.71
CA TYR A 301 -8.21 -19.15 -4.39
C TYR A 301 -9.62 -18.56 -4.32
N ASN A 302 -9.72 -17.26 -4.02
CA ASN A 302 -10.97 -16.51 -4.13
C ASN A 302 -11.11 -15.92 -5.54
N LEU A 303 -11.95 -16.57 -6.36
CA LEU A 303 -12.18 -16.26 -7.77
C LEU A 303 -13.66 -15.94 -8.00
N ALA A 304 -13.96 -15.04 -8.93
CA ALA A 304 -15.32 -14.65 -9.29
C ALA A 304 -15.60 -14.87 -10.79
N PRO A 305 -16.85 -15.18 -11.19
CA PRO A 305 -17.24 -15.40 -12.58
C PRO A 305 -17.01 -14.22 -13.54
N ASN A 306 -16.92 -13.00 -13.02
CA ASN A 306 -16.67 -11.79 -13.80
C ASN A 306 -15.17 -11.55 -14.10
N MET A 307 -14.27 -12.35 -13.53
CA MET A 307 -12.83 -12.21 -13.77
C MET A 307 -12.47 -12.63 -15.20
N SER A 308 -11.51 -11.93 -15.80
CA SER A 308 -10.91 -12.36 -17.07
C SER A 308 -9.97 -13.55 -16.87
N LEU A 309 -9.75 -14.33 -17.93
CA LEU A 309 -8.79 -15.44 -17.90
C LEU A 309 -7.36 -14.98 -17.53
N SER A 310 -6.97 -13.75 -17.92
CA SER A 310 -5.67 -13.16 -17.53
C SER A 310 -5.56 -12.99 -16.01
N THR A 311 -6.59 -12.41 -15.39
CA THR A 311 -6.62 -12.16 -13.95
C THR A 311 -6.63 -13.46 -13.17
N ILE A 312 -7.40 -14.45 -13.64
CA ILE A 312 -7.42 -15.78 -13.04
C ILE A 312 -6.05 -16.44 -13.16
N ALA A 313 -5.45 -16.48 -14.35
CA ALA A 313 -4.13 -17.07 -14.56
C ALA A 313 -3.04 -16.39 -13.70
N SER A 314 -3.02 -15.06 -13.65
CA SER A 314 -2.06 -14.32 -12.80
C SER A 314 -2.26 -14.60 -11.31
N LYS A 315 -3.51 -14.71 -10.83
CA LYS A 315 -3.77 -15.10 -9.43
C LYS A 315 -3.23 -16.51 -9.13
N LEU A 316 -3.42 -17.45 -10.06
CA LEU A 316 -2.94 -18.83 -9.90
C LEU A 316 -1.42 -18.95 -9.88
N GLU A 317 -0.67 -18.03 -10.50
CA GLU A 317 0.80 -18.00 -10.42
C GLU A 317 1.32 -17.36 -9.13
N LYS A 318 0.58 -16.40 -8.54
CA LYS A 318 0.98 -15.71 -7.32
C LYS A 318 0.95 -16.57 -6.06
N GLY A 319 0.18 -17.66 -6.05
CA GLY A 319 0.05 -18.55 -4.88
C GLY A 319 -1.36 -18.59 -4.31
N GLY A 320 -1.79 -19.78 -3.90
CA GLY A 320 -3.04 -20.02 -3.18
C GLY A 320 -2.78 -20.16 -1.67
N THR A 321 -3.83 -20.07 -0.87
CA THR A 321 -3.73 -20.28 0.58
C THR A 321 -3.79 -21.77 0.92
N GLU A 322 -3.14 -22.21 2.00
CA GLU A 322 -3.15 -23.62 2.42
C GLU A 322 -4.54 -24.10 2.86
N LYS A 323 -5.34 -23.18 3.40
CA LYS A 323 -6.71 -23.43 3.88
C LYS A 323 -7.69 -22.54 3.14
N PRO A 324 -8.97 -22.93 3.03
CA PRO A 324 -10.00 -22.07 2.47
C PRO A 324 -10.10 -20.79 3.29
N VAL A 325 -9.86 -19.64 2.65
CA VAL A 325 -10.07 -18.32 3.26
C VAL A 325 -11.37 -17.75 2.72
N ALA A 326 -12.27 -17.37 3.63
CA ALA A 326 -13.54 -16.75 3.25
C ALA A 326 -13.29 -15.53 2.36
N PRO A 327 -14.09 -15.33 1.29
CA PRO A 327 -13.89 -14.17 0.44
C PRO A 327 -14.07 -12.85 1.19
N THR A 328 -13.12 -11.94 0.98
CA THR A 328 -13.21 -10.55 1.43
C THR A 328 -14.34 -9.86 0.66
N LEU A 329 -15.32 -9.32 1.38
CA LEU A 329 -16.41 -8.51 0.81
C LEU A 329 -15.99 -7.06 0.58
N GLY A 330 -14.96 -6.61 1.28
CA GLY A 330 -14.45 -5.26 1.18
C GLY A 330 -13.42 -4.97 2.25
N LYS A 331 -13.00 -3.71 2.29
CA LYS A 331 -12.07 -3.18 3.29
C LYS A 331 -12.69 -2.03 4.05
N ILE A 332 -12.28 -1.86 5.30
CA ILE A 332 -12.57 -0.72 6.15
C ILE A 332 -11.25 -0.01 6.38
N LEU A 333 -11.15 1.26 5.97
CA LEU A 333 -9.99 2.10 6.28
C LEU A 333 -10.27 2.87 7.56
N ILE A 334 -9.42 2.70 8.56
CA ILE A 334 -9.36 3.54 9.76
C ILE A 334 -8.10 4.40 9.68
N PRO A 335 -8.23 5.70 9.39
CA PRO A 335 -7.09 6.61 9.42
C PRO A 335 -6.55 6.82 10.84
N GLU A 336 -5.28 7.22 10.90
CA GLU A 336 -4.61 7.65 12.12
C GLU A 336 -5.26 8.92 12.69
N GLY A 337 -5.19 9.10 14.01
CA GLY A 337 -5.78 10.23 14.70
C GLY A 337 -7.31 10.25 14.69
N TYR A 338 -7.97 9.12 14.38
CA TYR A 338 -9.42 9.03 14.47
C TYR A 338 -9.89 8.71 15.89
N THR A 339 -10.93 9.40 16.35
CA THR A 339 -11.65 9.07 17.58
C THR A 339 -12.56 7.86 17.38
N LEU A 340 -12.98 7.18 18.47
CA LEU A 340 -13.96 6.10 18.39
C LEU A 340 -15.26 6.51 17.69
N GLU A 341 -15.71 7.74 17.89
CA GLU A 341 -16.90 8.27 17.20
C GLU A 341 -16.67 8.37 15.68
N GLN A 342 -15.48 8.78 15.24
CA GLN A 342 -15.12 8.80 13.82
C GLN A 342 -14.92 7.39 13.25
N ILE A 343 -14.30 6.48 13.99
CA ILE A 343 -14.15 5.06 13.63
C ILE A 343 -15.54 4.44 13.43
N SER A 344 -16.48 4.71 14.34
CA SER A 344 -17.85 4.20 14.25
C SER A 344 -18.59 4.62 12.97
N LYS A 345 -18.19 5.74 12.35
CA LYS A 345 -18.68 6.20 11.04
C LYS A 345 -17.88 5.53 9.92
N ALA A 346 -16.56 5.46 10.05
CA ALA A 346 -15.65 4.87 9.06
C ALA A 346 -15.96 3.40 8.78
N ILE A 347 -16.31 2.60 9.80
CA ILE A 347 -16.64 1.18 9.61
C ILE A 347 -17.87 0.95 8.72
N THR A 348 -18.73 1.96 8.51
CA THR A 348 -19.93 1.84 7.68
C THR A 348 -19.64 1.93 6.18
N ILE A 349 -18.40 2.30 5.83
CA ILE A 349 -17.96 2.59 4.46
C ILE A 349 -17.01 1.49 4.00
N ASN A 350 -17.27 0.93 2.81
CA ASN A 350 -16.30 0.04 2.16
C ASN A 350 -15.28 0.91 1.39
N SER A 351 -14.02 0.85 1.79
CA SER A 351 -12.94 1.67 1.22
C SER A 351 -12.46 1.21 -0.15
N GLN A 352 -12.81 -0.01 -0.60
CA GLN A 352 -12.43 -0.49 -1.94
C GLN A 352 -13.35 0.02 -3.06
N GLU A 353 -14.61 0.32 -2.73
CA GLU A 353 -15.64 0.64 -3.72
C GLU A 353 -16.33 1.96 -3.41
N LYS A 354 -16.33 2.88 -4.39
CA LYS A 354 -16.97 4.19 -4.22
C LYS A 354 -18.45 4.02 -3.89
N LYS A 355 -18.88 4.59 -2.76
CA LYS A 355 -20.27 4.61 -2.25
C LYS A 355 -20.82 3.24 -1.78
N ALA A 356 -20.00 2.20 -1.69
CA ALA A 356 -20.42 0.93 -1.10
C ALA A 356 -20.42 1.03 0.43
N LYS A 357 -21.44 0.45 1.06
CA LYS A 357 -21.56 0.37 2.51
C LYS A 357 -21.19 -1.03 3.00
N THR A 358 -20.62 -1.09 4.20
CA THR A 358 -20.46 -2.36 4.91
C THR A 358 -21.81 -2.76 5.55
N PRO A 359 -21.95 -4.00 6.03
CA PRO A 359 -23.13 -4.40 6.82
C PRO A 359 -23.11 -3.85 8.26
N PHE A 360 -22.08 -3.09 8.65
CA PHE A 360 -21.88 -2.63 10.02
C PHE A 360 -22.55 -1.29 10.29
N THR A 361 -22.93 -1.06 11.55
CA THR A 361 -23.59 0.19 11.97
C THR A 361 -22.82 0.89 13.09
N THR A 362 -22.86 2.22 13.07
CA THR A 362 -22.31 3.07 14.13
C THR A 362 -22.86 2.73 15.50
N ALA A 363 -24.18 2.48 15.61
CA ALA A 363 -24.83 2.18 16.87
C ALA A 363 -24.34 0.85 17.48
N GLU A 364 -24.19 -0.19 16.67
CA GLU A 364 -23.68 -1.48 17.12
C GLU A 364 -22.20 -1.38 17.54
N PHE A 365 -21.40 -0.60 16.81
CA PHE A 365 -20.01 -0.35 17.18
C PHE A 365 -19.88 0.37 18.51
N MET A 366 -20.57 1.51 18.66
CA MET A 366 -20.52 2.29 19.89
C MET A 366 -21.07 1.51 21.08
N LYS A 367 -22.05 0.62 20.86
CA LYS A 367 -22.52 -0.31 21.89
C LYS A 367 -21.42 -1.30 22.29
N THR A 368 -20.73 -1.90 21.33
CA THR A 368 -19.74 -2.96 21.57
C THR A 368 -18.49 -2.42 22.27
N VAL A 369 -17.93 -1.29 21.82
CA VAL A 369 -16.73 -0.70 22.43
C VAL A 369 -16.95 -0.17 23.86
N GLN A 370 -18.21 -0.04 24.30
CA GLN A 370 -18.58 0.38 25.65
C GLN A 370 -19.15 -0.76 26.50
N ASP A 371 -19.30 -1.97 25.94
CA ASP A 371 -19.86 -3.11 26.66
C ASP A 371 -18.84 -3.66 27.67
N PRO A 372 -19.15 -3.66 28.99
CA PRO A 372 -18.22 -4.15 30.02
C PRO A 372 -17.84 -5.62 29.83
N ALA A 373 -18.75 -6.45 29.29
CA ALA A 373 -18.45 -7.87 29.06
C ALA A 373 -17.42 -8.03 27.92
N PHE A 374 -17.60 -7.29 26.83
CA PHE A 374 -16.62 -7.22 25.75
C PHE A 374 -15.26 -6.69 26.24
N ILE A 375 -15.24 -5.60 27.00
CA ILE A 375 -13.98 -5.03 27.53
C ILE A 375 -13.27 -6.04 28.44
N ALA A 376 -13.99 -6.73 29.33
CA ALA A 376 -13.43 -7.76 30.20
C ALA A 376 -12.86 -8.95 29.41
N LYS A 377 -13.55 -9.36 28.33
CA LYS A 377 -13.07 -10.40 27.40
C LYS A 377 -11.76 -9.97 26.74
N MET A 378 -11.67 -8.73 26.26
CA MET A 378 -10.45 -8.20 25.62
C MET A 378 -9.30 -8.02 26.62
N ALA A 379 -9.58 -7.55 27.83
CA ALA A 379 -8.58 -7.42 28.89
C ALA A 379 -7.99 -8.78 29.31
N ALA A 380 -8.82 -9.83 29.36
CA ALA A 380 -8.34 -11.19 29.62
C ALA A 380 -7.49 -11.75 28.47
N ALA A 381 -7.82 -11.40 27.21
CA ALA A 381 -7.09 -11.86 26.03
C ALA A 381 -5.74 -11.14 25.84
N TYR A 382 -5.65 -9.86 26.20
CA TYR A 382 -4.46 -9.03 26.02
C TYR A 382 -4.04 -8.34 27.33
N PRO A 383 -3.59 -9.10 28.35
CA PRO A 383 -3.34 -8.56 29.69
C PRO A 383 -2.28 -7.44 29.72
N ASN A 384 -1.28 -7.47 28.84
CA ASN A 384 -0.27 -6.41 28.76
C ASN A 384 -0.83 -5.11 28.16
N LEU A 385 -1.65 -5.21 27.11
CA LEU A 385 -2.30 -4.06 26.49
C LEU A 385 -3.24 -3.36 27.48
N PHE A 386 -4.01 -4.15 28.24
CA PHE A 386 -5.06 -3.64 29.13
C PHE A 386 -4.62 -3.49 30.59
N ALA A 387 -3.33 -3.71 30.91
CA ALA A 387 -2.80 -3.65 32.28
C ALA A 387 -3.11 -2.33 33.01
N SER A 388 -3.18 -1.24 32.25
CA SER A 388 -3.45 0.11 32.75
C SER A 388 -4.68 0.75 32.13
N LEU A 389 -5.65 -0.05 31.65
CA LEU A 389 -6.87 0.48 31.04
C LEU A 389 -7.59 1.39 32.06
N PRO A 390 -7.93 2.64 31.70
CA PRO A 390 -8.59 3.55 32.62
C PRO A 390 -9.98 3.03 33.01
N THR A 391 -10.33 3.21 34.28
CA THR A 391 -11.67 2.91 34.79
C THR A 391 -12.60 4.09 34.53
N LYS A 392 -13.91 3.89 34.62
CA LYS A 392 -14.88 4.98 34.39
C LYS A 392 -14.76 6.10 35.42
N GLU A 393 -14.29 5.78 36.62
CA GLU A 393 -14.07 6.72 37.71
C GLU A 393 -12.88 7.67 37.46
N SER A 394 -11.99 7.33 36.52
CA SER A 394 -10.85 8.19 36.14
C SER A 394 -11.26 9.46 35.38
N GLY A 395 -12.52 9.57 34.94
CA GLY A 395 -12.98 10.66 34.08
C GLY A 395 -12.75 10.41 32.58
N VAL A 396 -12.32 9.20 32.19
CA VAL A 396 -12.19 8.80 30.78
C VAL A 396 -13.56 8.83 30.08
N LYS A 397 -13.60 9.35 28.85
CA LYS A 397 -14.84 9.43 28.06
C LYS A 397 -15.24 8.06 27.51
N TYR A 398 -14.29 7.35 26.89
CA TYR A 398 -14.44 5.97 26.44
C TYR A 398 -13.20 5.16 26.83
N GLN A 399 -13.38 4.04 27.54
CA GLN A 399 -12.26 3.23 28.02
C GLN A 399 -11.36 2.70 26.89
N LEU A 400 -11.94 2.41 25.72
CA LEU A 400 -11.22 1.89 24.56
C LEU A 400 -10.74 2.99 23.59
N GLU A 401 -10.85 4.28 23.93
CA GLU A 401 -10.31 5.35 23.07
C GLU A 401 -8.79 5.18 22.94
N GLY A 402 -8.29 5.17 21.71
CA GLY A 402 -6.88 4.94 21.41
C GLY A 402 -6.39 3.49 21.49
N TYR A 403 -7.22 2.52 21.85
CA TYR A 403 -6.84 1.09 21.92
C TYR A 403 -7.13 0.31 20.63
N LEU A 404 -7.74 0.94 19.63
CA LEU A 404 -8.05 0.36 18.32
C LEU A 404 -7.03 0.87 17.30
N PHE A 405 -6.17 -0.01 16.78
CA PHE A 405 -5.08 0.43 15.90
C PHE A 405 -5.61 0.99 14.56
N PRO A 406 -5.08 2.12 14.06
CA PRO A 406 -5.44 2.63 12.74
C PRO A 406 -4.79 1.76 11.64
N ALA A 407 -5.61 1.16 10.79
CA ALA A 407 -5.17 0.35 9.66
C ALA A 407 -6.31 0.12 8.66
N THR A 408 -6.04 -0.68 7.64
CA THR A 408 -7.08 -1.20 6.74
C THR A 408 -7.45 -2.63 7.11
N TYR A 409 -8.73 -2.87 7.40
CA TYR A 409 -9.25 -4.14 7.86
C TYR A 409 -10.13 -4.80 6.79
N ASP A 410 -9.86 -6.06 6.49
CA ASP A 410 -10.75 -6.86 5.65
C ASP A 410 -11.97 -7.33 6.43
N TYR A 411 -13.13 -7.37 5.77
CA TYR A 411 -14.33 -8.02 6.31
C TYR A 411 -14.91 -9.02 5.31
N THR A 412 -15.56 -10.04 5.85
CA THR A 412 -16.17 -11.14 5.11
C THR A 412 -17.66 -11.22 5.42
N LYS A 413 -18.37 -12.16 4.79
CA LYS A 413 -19.81 -12.36 5.04
C LYS A 413 -20.14 -12.75 6.49
N SER A 414 -19.21 -13.39 7.19
CA SER A 414 -19.38 -13.81 8.58
C SER A 414 -18.81 -12.81 9.60
N SER A 415 -18.18 -11.72 9.14
CA SER A 415 -17.64 -10.70 10.04
C SER A 415 -18.79 -10.01 10.79
N THR A 416 -18.61 -9.83 12.09
CA THR A 416 -19.47 -9.04 12.99
C THR A 416 -18.74 -7.76 13.40
N VAL A 417 -19.48 -6.79 13.94
CA VAL A 417 -18.87 -5.58 14.53
C VAL A 417 -17.86 -5.94 15.62
N GLU A 418 -18.20 -6.89 16.49
CA GLU A 418 -17.30 -7.41 17.52
C GLU A 418 -16.00 -7.93 16.90
N SER A 419 -16.06 -8.80 15.88
CA SER A 419 -14.85 -9.35 15.25
C SER A 419 -13.97 -8.28 14.58
N VAL A 420 -14.57 -7.20 14.08
CA VAL A 420 -13.84 -6.08 13.49
C VAL A 420 -13.09 -5.31 14.57
N ILE A 421 -13.73 -5.04 15.72
CA ILE A 421 -13.09 -4.39 16.87
C ILE A 421 -12.00 -5.28 17.46
N GLU A 422 -12.24 -6.60 17.59
CA GLU A 422 -11.23 -7.56 18.04
C GLU A 422 -9.98 -7.53 17.17
N ASN A 423 -10.13 -7.44 15.84
CA ASN A 423 -9.00 -7.33 14.93
C ASN A 423 -8.22 -6.02 15.12
N MET A 424 -8.92 -4.90 15.40
CA MET A 424 -8.27 -3.61 15.68
C MET A 424 -7.47 -3.63 16.99
N ILE A 425 -8.00 -4.25 18.03
CA ILE A 425 -7.33 -4.43 19.33
C ILE A 425 -6.16 -5.41 19.19
N ALA A 426 -6.34 -6.51 18.46
CA ALA A 426 -5.27 -7.47 18.18
C ALA A 426 -4.12 -6.81 17.42
N ALA A 427 -4.43 -5.95 16.44
CA ALA A 427 -3.45 -5.16 15.73
C ALA A 427 -2.70 -4.22 16.67
N MET A 428 -3.38 -3.50 17.58
CA MET A 428 -2.72 -2.64 18.56
C MET A 428 -1.76 -3.44 19.46
N ASN A 429 -2.23 -4.57 19.99
CA ASN A 429 -1.38 -5.45 20.79
C ASN A 429 -0.16 -5.95 20.01
N ALA A 430 -0.34 -6.35 18.74
CA ALA A 430 0.76 -6.82 17.90
C ALA A 430 1.82 -5.72 17.69
N GLN A 431 1.40 -4.47 17.49
CA GLN A 431 2.31 -3.33 17.32
C GLN A 431 3.01 -2.93 18.62
N LEU A 432 2.34 -3.07 19.77
CA LEU A 432 2.93 -2.77 21.09
C LEU A 432 3.73 -3.91 21.70
N THR A 433 3.59 -5.15 21.20
CA THR A 433 4.29 -6.32 21.73
C THR A 433 5.81 -6.13 21.83
N PRO A 434 6.50 -5.56 20.83
CA PRO A 434 7.94 -5.28 20.93
C PRO A 434 8.31 -4.21 21.96
N TYR A 435 7.33 -3.44 22.45
CA TYR A 435 7.55 -2.23 23.23
C TYR A 435 7.16 -2.35 24.71
N TYR A 436 6.44 -3.40 25.15
CA TYR A 436 5.99 -3.52 26.54
C TYR A 436 7.14 -3.43 27.57
N ASP A 437 8.28 -4.07 27.30
CA ASP A 437 9.46 -3.99 28.17
C ASP A 437 10.05 -2.57 28.19
N THR A 438 10.04 -1.88 27.05
CA THR A 438 10.51 -0.48 26.94
C THR A 438 9.60 0.45 27.73
N ILE A 439 8.28 0.28 27.60
CA ILE A 439 7.24 1.02 28.35
C ILE A 439 7.50 0.88 29.85
N ALA A 440 7.62 -0.37 30.34
CA ALA A 440 7.89 -0.66 31.74
C ALA A 440 9.23 -0.07 32.22
N SER A 441 10.29 -0.18 31.42
CA SER A 441 11.62 0.36 31.77
C SER A 441 11.65 1.89 31.94
N LYS A 442 10.70 2.59 31.31
CA LYS A 442 10.53 4.05 31.40
C LYS A 442 9.60 4.47 32.53
N ASN A 443 9.10 3.51 33.32
CA ASN A 443 8.07 3.74 34.34
C ASN A 443 6.80 4.40 33.77
N LEU A 444 6.46 4.08 32.53
CA LEU A 444 5.22 4.50 31.90
C LEU A 444 4.26 3.32 31.86
N SER A 445 2.97 3.62 31.87
CA SER A 445 1.91 2.67 31.58
C SER A 445 1.50 2.74 30.10
N VAL A 446 0.81 1.71 29.62
CA VAL A 446 0.29 1.68 28.25
C VAL A 446 -0.69 2.84 28.01
N ASN A 447 -1.51 3.16 29.01
CA ASN A 447 -2.46 4.28 28.92
C ASN A 447 -1.73 5.61 28.78
N GLU A 448 -0.69 5.86 29.57
CA GLU A 448 0.09 7.11 29.49
C GLU A 448 0.80 7.25 28.14
N VAL A 449 1.36 6.15 27.62
CA VAL A 449 2.00 6.13 26.30
C VAL A 449 1.00 6.42 25.19
N LEU A 450 -0.16 5.76 25.20
CA LEU A 450 -1.21 6.00 24.20
C LEU A 450 -1.82 7.40 24.35
N SER A 451 -1.99 7.91 25.56
CA SER A 451 -2.48 9.26 25.82
C SER A 451 -1.56 10.31 25.23
N LEU A 452 -0.25 10.21 25.51
CA LEU A 452 0.71 11.16 24.98
C LEU A 452 0.89 11.01 23.47
N ALA A 453 0.84 9.78 22.95
CA ALA A 453 0.94 9.53 21.51
C ALA A 453 -0.25 10.11 20.74
N ALA A 454 -1.47 10.06 21.31
CA ALA A 454 -2.64 10.68 20.70
C ALA A 454 -2.52 12.22 20.63
N LEU A 455 -1.92 12.85 21.65
CA LEU A 455 -1.59 14.28 21.57
C LEU A 455 -0.55 14.54 20.48
N VAL A 456 0.56 13.80 20.48
CA VAL A 456 1.63 13.94 19.48
C VAL A 456 1.10 13.77 18.04
N GLU A 457 0.16 12.85 17.82
CA GLU A 457 -0.48 12.62 16.51
C GLU A 457 -1.18 13.87 15.97
N LYS A 458 -1.74 14.70 16.84
CA LYS A 458 -2.46 15.93 16.46
C LYS A 458 -1.59 17.16 16.36
N GLU A 459 -0.37 17.11 16.88
CA GLU A 459 0.52 18.28 16.99
C GLU A 459 1.66 18.25 15.95
N ALA A 460 1.92 17.12 15.30
CA ALA A 460 3.03 16.97 14.35
C ALA A 460 2.70 16.09 13.13
N ASN A 461 3.16 16.54 11.95
CA ASN A 461 2.90 15.89 10.66
C ASN A 461 4.04 14.99 10.16
N ASN A 462 5.19 14.98 10.83
CA ASN A 462 6.36 14.17 10.46
C ASN A 462 7.08 13.62 11.70
N ASP A 463 7.92 12.61 11.50
CA ASP A 463 8.53 11.87 12.61
C ASP A 463 9.55 12.67 13.43
N ASP A 464 10.25 13.63 12.82
CA ASP A 464 11.19 14.51 13.55
C ASP A 464 10.44 15.45 14.48
N ASP A 465 9.38 16.08 13.98
CA ASP A 465 8.53 16.96 14.78
C ASP A 465 7.80 16.16 15.87
N ARG A 466 7.31 14.95 15.58
CA ARG A 466 6.67 14.07 16.59
C ARG A 466 7.62 13.79 17.76
N ARG A 467 8.89 13.48 17.50
CA ARG A 467 9.90 13.25 18.54
C ARG A 467 10.20 14.51 19.36
N ASN A 468 10.27 15.67 18.71
CA ASN A 468 10.53 16.95 19.40
C ASN A 468 9.33 17.42 20.23
N VAL A 469 8.10 17.28 19.70
CA VAL A 469 6.85 17.54 20.43
C VAL A 469 6.74 16.63 21.65
N SER A 470 7.02 15.33 21.48
CA SER A 470 7.03 14.39 22.61
C SER A 470 8.06 14.79 23.67
N GLY A 471 9.30 15.13 23.27
CA GLY A 471 10.32 15.65 24.19
C GLY A 471 9.84 16.91 24.94
N THR A 472 9.21 17.84 24.22
CA THR A 472 8.65 19.07 24.81
C THR A 472 7.58 18.78 25.86
N PHE A 473 6.69 17.81 25.62
CA PHE A 473 5.70 17.42 26.63
C PHE A 473 6.34 16.80 27.87
N PHE A 474 7.36 15.94 27.73
CA PHE A 474 8.09 15.42 28.88
C PHE A 474 8.82 16.52 29.66
N ASN A 475 9.42 17.50 28.96
CA ASN A 475 10.06 18.65 29.59
C ASN A 475 9.06 19.47 30.40
N ARG A 476 7.87 19.74 29.84
CA ARG A 476 6.77 20.40 30.56
C ARG A 476 6.39 19.65 31.83
N MET A 477 6.18 18.34 31.74
CA MET A 477 5.85 17.51 32.91
C MET A 477 6.94 17.59 33.99
N ASN A 478 8.21 17.48 33.59
CA ASN A 478 9.35 17.57 34.50
C ASN A 478 9.47 18.95 35.18
N ALA A 479 9.03 20.01 34.49
CA ALA A 479 8.97 21.37 35.00
C ALA A 479 7.69 21.67 35.81
N GLY A 480 6.77 20.70 35.95
CA GLY A 480 5.48 20.91 36.62
C GLY A 480 4.51 21.81 35.84
N MET A 481 4.70 21.94 34.53
CA MET A 481 3.83 22.69 33.62
C MET A 481 2.67 21.83 33.13
N ASP A 482 1.58 22.48 32.76
CA ASP A 482 0.49 21.87 32.01
C ASP A 482 0.94 21.48 30.59
N LEU A 483 0.24 20.55 29.93
CA LEU A 483 0.59 20.18 28.56
C LEU A 483 0.03 21.16 27.53
N GLY A 484 -1.04 21.89 27.87
CA GLY A 484 -1.62 22.96 27.05
C GLY A 484 -1.94 22.52 25.62
N SER A 485 -2.82 21.54 25.45
CA SER A 485 -3.22 21.02 24.13
C SER A 485 -4.67 21.37 23.79
N ASN A 486 -4.85 22.13 22.70
CA ASN A 486 -6.15 22.42 22.10
C ASN A 486 -6.88 21.14 21.69
N SER A 487 -6.16 20.14 21.18
CA SER A 487 -6.73 18.86 20.74
C SER A 487 -7.47 18.13 21.86
N ALA A 488 -6.96 18.19 23.09
CA ALA A 488 -7.61 17.58 24.24
C ALA A 488 -8.90 18.31 24.65
N VAL A 489 -8.94 19.65 24.52
CA VAL A 489 -10.14 20.46 24.72
C VAL A 489 -11.19 20.18 23.64
N LEU A 490 -10.78 20.13 22.37
CA LEU A 490 -11.67 19.78 21.25
C LEU A 490 -12.26 18.37 21.42
N TYR A 491 -11.47 17.42 21.94
CA TYR A 491 -11.97 16.08 22.25
C TYR A 491 -13.05 16.11 23.33
N ALA A 492 -12.83 16.86 24.41
CA ALA A 492 -13.80 17.04 25.48
C ALA A 492 -15.12 17.66 24.98
N GLN A 493 -15.04 18.55 23.99
CA GLN A 493 -16.20 19.16 23.33
C GLN A 493 -16.88 18.25 22.31
N GLY A 494 -16.26 17.13 21.93
CA GLY A 494 -16.73 16.26 20.84
C GLY A 494 -16.50 16.83 19.44
N GLN A 495 -15.58 17.79 19.31
CA GLN A 495 -15.28 18.51 18.07
C GLN A 495 -13.92 18.14 17.47
N LEU A 496 -13.16 17.22 18.09
CA LEU A 496 -11.87 16.79 17.57
C LEU A 496 -12.00 16.18 16.17
N GLY A 497 -11.25 16.73 15.22
CA GLY A 497 -11.26 16.33 13.81
C GLY A 497 -12.41 16.90 12.99
N GLU A 498 -13.24 17.79 13.55
CA GLU A 498 -14.08 18.67 12.76
C GLU A 498 -13.22 19.74 12.06
N LYS A 499 -13.69 20.27 10.93
CA LYS A 499 -12.99 21.36 10.25
C LYS A 499 -13.06 22.63 11.11
N THR A 500 -11.91 23.16 11.48
CA THR A 500 -11.78 24.40 12.25
C THR A 500 -10.99 25.45 11.46
N THR A 501 -11.24 26.73 11.70
CA THR A 501 -10.38 27.81 11.19
C THR A 501 -9.23 28.10 12.16
N LEU A 502 -8.16 28.73 11.67
CA LEU A 502 -7.05 29.15 12.53
C LEU A 502 -7.52 30.10 13.65
N GLU A 503 -8.48 30.98 13.36
CA GLU A 503 -9.05 31.89 14.35
C GLU A 503 -9.84 31.14 15.43
N GLN A 504 -10.65 30.15 15.04
CA GLN A 504 -11.41 29.31 15.97
C GLN A 504 -10.49 28.50 16.88
N ASP A 505 -9.43 27.91 16.33
CA ASP A 505 -8.44 27.17 17.11
C ASP A 505 -7.66 28.09 18.07
N ALA A 506 -7.22 29.26 17.61
CA ALA A 506 -6.49 30.22 18.43
C ALA A 506 -7.33 30.85 19.56
N THR A 507 -8.67 30.77 19.46
CA THR A 507 -9.61 31.36 20.43
C THR A 507 -10.42 30.32 21.20
N ILE A 508 -9.98 29.06 21.18
CA ILE A 508 -10.63 27.99 21.92
C ILE A 508 -10.70 28.32 23.42
N ASP A 509 -11.83 28.00 24.05
CA ASP A 509 -11.99 28.19 25.49
C ASP A 509 -11.20 27.15 26.27
N THR A 510 -10.06 27.57 26.81
CA THR A 510 -9.17 26.75 27.63
C THR A 510 -9.62 26.62 29.10
N ASN A 511 -10.79 27.15 29.47
CA ASN A 511 -11.35 27.06 30.82
C ASN A 511 -12.45 25.99 30.98
N LEU A 512 -12.65 25.15 29.96
CA LEU A 512 -13.64 24.07 30.00
C LEU A 512 -13.41 23.14 31.21
N ASP A 513 -14.42 22.96 32.06
CA ASP A 513 -14.38 22.02 33.17
C ASP A 513 -14.49 20.58 32.64
N SER A 514 -13.35 19.95 32.43
CA SER A 514 -13.22 18.59 31.92
C SER A 514 -11.91 17.96 32.38
N PRO A 515 -11.87 16.66 32.75
CA PRO A 515 -10.63 15.94 33.03
C PRO A 515 -9.64 15.92 31.87
N TYR A 516 -10.13 16.07 30.63
CA TYR A 516 -9.30 16.15 29.42
C TYR A 516 -8.76 17.56 29.15
N ASN A 517 -9.17 18.59 29.91
CA ASN A 517 -8.61 19.92 29.73
C ASN A 517 -7.21 20.00 30.34
N LEU A 518 -6.20 19.84 29.49
CA LEU A 518 -4.78 19.84 29.87
C LEU A 518 -4.17 21.23 30.02
N TYR A 519 -5.00 22.28 30.07
CA TYR A 519 -4.63 23.60 30.61
C TYR A 519 -4.93 23.70 32.11
N LEU A 520 -5.92 22.93 32.60
CA LEU A 520 -6.36 22.95 34.00
C LEU A 520 -5.85 21.75 34.80
N ASN A 521 -5.58 20.64 34.12
CA ASN A 521 -5.14 19.38 34.72
C ASN A 521 -3.76 18.99 34.19
N THR A 522 -2.78 18.81 35.08
CA THR A 522 -1.42 18.40 34.71
C THR A 522 -1.31 16.88 34.53
N GLY A 523 -0.27 16.44 33.83
CA GLY A 523 -0.01 15.02 33.54
C GLY A 523 -0.63 14.56 32.21
N PHE A 524 -0.86 13.25 32.08
CA PHE A 524 -1.26 12.60 30.82
C PHE A 524 -2.76 12.71 30.50
N GLY A 525 -3.57 13.29 31.38
CA GLY A 525 -5.02 13.21 31.31
C GLY A 525 -5.56 11.80 31.63
N PRO A 526 -6.89 11.59 31.52
CA PRO A 526 -7.52 10.33 31.91
C PRO A 526 -7.32 9.19 30.89
N GLY A 527 -7.00 9.50 29.63
CA GLY A 527 -6.81 8.53 28.56
C GLY A 527 -6.55 9.19 27.20
N PRO A 528 -6.39 8.41 26.13
CA PRO A 528 -6.20 8.92 24.78
C PRO A 528 -7.41 9.70 24.27
N ILE A 529 -7.16 10.56 23.27
CA ILE A 529 -8.19 11.36 22.59
C ILE A 529 -8.49 10.86 21.17
N ASP A 530 -7.64 10.00 20.63
CA ASP A 530 -7.79 9.38 19.32
C ASP A 530 -6.98 8.09 19.23
N SER A 531 -6.96 7.47 18.05
CA SER A 531 -6.14 6.31 17.70
C SER A 531 -4.80 6.74 17.09
N PRO A 532 -3.70 6.76 17.86
CA PRO A 532 -2.41 7.23 17.37
C PRO A 532 -1.77 6.25 16.39
N SER A 533 -0.91 6.78 15.52
CA SER A 533 -0.04 5.98 14.66
C SER A 533 1.06 5.28 15.47
N LEU A 534 1.67 4.26 14.85
CA LEU A 534 2.88 3.66 15.42
C LEU A 534 4.02 4.68 15.54
N SER A 535 4.16 5.60 14.58
CA SER A 535 5.20 6.64 14.62
C SER A 535 5.06 7.56 15.84
N SER A 536 3.83 7.96 16.19
CA SER A 536 3.58 8.78 17.39
C SER A 536 3.84 8.00 18.68
N ILE A 537 3.49 6.71 18.73
CA ILE A 537 3.84 5.82 19.84
C ILE A 537 5.37 5.72 19.99
N GLU A 538 6.09 5.48 18.89
CA GLU A 538 7.55 5.40 18.90
C GLU A 538 8.20 6.71 19.31
N ALA A 539 7.64 7.85 18.92
CA ALA A 539 8.10 9.17 19.34
C ALA A 539 7.99 9.36 20.85
N VAL A 540 6.95 8.85 21.50
CA VAL A 540 6.80 8.85 22.97
C VAL A 540 7.82 7.95 23.66
N LEU A 541 8.12 6.81 23.06
CA LEU A 541 9.11 5.89 23.63
C LEU A 541 10.55 6.35 23.38
N LYS A 542 10.79 7.08 22.29
CA LYS A 542 12.11 7.57 21.88
C LYS A 542 12.03 9.05 21.47
N PRO A 543 11.72 9.95 22.43
CA PRO A 543 11.66 11.38 22.14
C PRO A 543 13.06 11.90 21.81
N THR A 544 13.11 13.01 21.08
CA THR A 544 14.37 13.74 20.87
C THR A 544 14.74 14.40 22.20
N ASP A 545 15.98 14.24 22.63
CA ASP A 545 16.52 14.99 23.75
C ASP A 545 16.67 16.47 23.34
N ASN A 546 15.94 17.35 24.02
CA ASN A 546 15.92 18.79 23.78
C ASN A 546 15.49 19.53 25.05
N ASP A 547 15.69 20.85 25.08
CA ASP A 547 15.30 21.71 26.20
C ASP A 547 14.06 22.57 25.88
N TYR A 548 13.27 22.19 24.88
CA TYR A 548 12.10 22.97 24.48
C TYR A 548 10.97 22.84 25.50
N LEU A 549 10.30 23.95 25.77
CA LEU A 549 9.11 24.02 26.62
C LEU A 549 7.89 24.51 25.85
N TYR A 550 8.05 24.96 24.62
CA TYR A 550 6.97 25.50 23.81
C TYR A 550 7.15 25.12 22.35
N PHE A 551 6.03 25.03 21.65
CA PHE A 551 6.03 24.92 20.20
C PHE A 551 4.77 25.57 19.62
N VAL A 552 4.82 25.89 18.33
CA VAL A 552 3.65 26.29 17.54
C VAL A 552 3.78 25.72 16.14
N ALA A 553 2.70 25.11 15.66
CA ALA A 553 2.62 24.63 14.28
C ALA A 553 2.17 25.75 13.35
N ASP A 554 2.87 25.90 12.23
CA ASP A 554 2.41 26.75 11.14
C ASP A 554 1.40 25.97 10.30
N VAL A 555 0.12 26.33 10.42
CA VAL A 555 -0.99 25.68 9.72
C VAL A 555 -0.96 25.81 8.20
N THR A 556 -0.11 26.67 7.63
CA THR A 556 0.03 26.82 6.18
C THR A 556 1.15 25.96 5.59
N THR A 557 2.23 25.77 6.34
CA THR A 557 3.41 25.01 5.87
C THR A 557 3.52 23.64 6.52
N GLY A 558 2.76 23.39 7.60
CA GLY A 558 2.83 22.18 8.40
C GLY A 558 4.08 22.06 9.28
N LYS A 559 4.94 23.09 9.30
CA LYS A 559 6.20 23.09 10.07
C LYS A 559 5.96 23.47 11.52
N VAL A 560 6.61 22.77 12.45
CA VAL A 560 6.59 23.09 13.88
C VAL A 560 7.80 23.98 14.24
N TYR A 561 7.56 25.03 15.02
CA TYR A 561 8.59 25.93 15.55
C TYR A 561 8.66 25.78 17.07
N PHE A 562 9.83 25.38 17.56
CA PHE A 562 10.08 25.12 18.98
C PHE A 562 10.74 26.32 19.68
N ALA A 563 10.48 26.47 20.97
CA ALA A 563 11.01 27.54 21.82
C ALA A 563 11.32 27.03 23.23
N GLN A 564 12.39 27.57 23.81
CA GLN A 564 12.78 27.26 25.19
C GLN A 564 12.12 28.21 26.19
N THR A 565 11.79 29.43 25.75
CA THR A 565 11.21 30.48 26.61
C THR A 565 9.85 30.96 26.10
N LEU A 566 9.05 31.53 27.02
CA LEU A 566 7.75 32.09 26.67
C LEU A 566 7.87 33.30 25.73
N ASP A 567 8.93 34.09 25.84
CA ASP A 567 9.16 35.25 24.95
C ASP A 567 9.42 34.81 23.51
N GLU A 568 10.24 33.77 23.31
CA GLU A 568 10.44 33.13 22.00
C GLU A 568 9.14 32.56 21.45
N GLN A 569 8.36 31.89 22.30
CA GLN A 569 7.05 31.36 21.91
C GLN A 569 6.09 32.46 21.48
N ASN A 570 6.01 33.56 22.23
CA ASN A 570 5.14 34.70 21.88
C ASN A 570 5.55 35.32 20.54
N ALA A 571 6.85 35.41 20.26
CA ALA A 571 7.34 35.86 18.95
C ALA A 571 6.96 34.89 17.82
N ASN A 572 7.06 33.57 18.05
CA ASN A 572 6.64 32.56 17.09
C ASN A 572 5.12 32.62 16.85
N VAL A 573 4.29 32.68 17.90
CA VAL A 573 2.83 32.80 17.79
C VAL A 573 2.44 34.06 17.02
N GLN A 574 3.06 35.20 17.31
CA GLN A 574 2.77 36.43 16.58
C GLN A 574 3.03 36.25 15.08
N LYS A 575 4.20 35.72 14.71
CA LYS A 575 4.64 35.58 13.33
C LYS A 575 3.86 34.50 12.55
N TYR A 576 3.58 33.36 13.18
CA TYR A 576 3.07 32.18 12.50
C TYR A 576 1.56 31.96 12.66
N VAL A 577 0.93 32.63 13.64
CA VAL A 577 -0.52 32.56 13.90
C VAL A 577 -1.18 33.93 13.70
N ASN A 578 -0.87 34.91 14.55
CA ASN A 578 -1.60 36.19 14.57
C ASN A 578 -1.45 36.99 13.27
N ASP A 579 -0.24 37.06 12.71
CA ASP A 579 0.02 37.75 11.44
C ASP A 579 -0.67 37.08 10.23
N LYS A 580 -1.15 35.84 10.38
CA LYS A 580 -1.90 35.11 9.34
C LYS A 580 -3.41 35.25 9.50
N ILE A 581 -3.90 35.41 10.73
CA ILE A 581 -5.31 35.72 10.98
C ILE A 581 -5.65 37.13 10.46
N ASN A 582 -4.70 38.07 10.58
CA ASN A 582 -4.91 39.46 10.21
C ASN A 582 -4.66 39.79 8.72
N LYS A 583 -4.41 38.78 7.86
CA LYS A 583 -4.22 38.93 6.41
C LYS A 583 -5.43 38.43 5.67
#